data_AF-A0A7H4N0A8-F1
#
_entry.id   AF-A0A7H4N0A8-F1
#
_cell.length_a   1.000
_cell.length_b   1.000
_cell.length_c   1.000
_cell.angle_alpha   90.00
_cell.angle_beta   90.00
_cell.angle_gamma   90.00
#
_symmetry.space_group_name_H-M   'P 1'
#
loop_
_entity.id
_entity.type
_entity.pdbx_description
1 polymer ?
#
loop_
_entity_poly.entity_id
_entity_poly.type
_entity_poly.pdbx_seq_one_letter_code
_entity_poly.pdbx_strand_id
1 'polypeptide(L)' 'MNVTASGSTWLLHFDDWMFLQDDAHLFNKTEMKKFGITVATVTLFFTRTAQ' A
#
# COMPACT_ATOMS: atom_id res chain seq x y z
N MET A 1 -8.95 1.46 -3.83
CA MET A 1 -8.11 2.43 -4.57
C MET A 1 -8.15 2.10 -6.06
N ASN A 2 -8.23 3.11 -6.93
CA ASN A 2 -8.10 2.94 -8.38
C ASN A 2 -6.62 3.00 -8.76
N VAL A 3 -6.09 1.91 -9.32
CA VAL A 3 -4.69 1.82 -9.76
C VAL A 3 -4.65 1.66 -11.27
N THR A 4 -3.92 2.56 -11.93
CA THR A 4 -3.71 2.52 -13.38
C THR A 4 -2.37 1.89 -13.69
N ALA A 5 -2.38 0.81 -14.46
CA ALA A 5 -1.17 0.12 -14.93
C ALA A 5 -1.40 -0.42 -16.35
N SER A 6 -0.42 -0.23 -17.23
CA SER A 6 -0.44 -0.74 -18.60
C SER A 6 -1.72 -0.40 -19.38
N GLY A 7 -2.21 0.84 -19.25
CA GLY A 7 -3.40 1.32 -19.95
C GLY A 7 -4.75 0.80 -19.42
N SER A 8 -4.75 0.06 -18.30
CA SER A 8 -5.95 -0.43 -17.63
C SER A 8 -6.08 0.14 -16.23
N THR A 9 -7.31 0.39 -15.78
CA THR A 9 -7.61 0.82 -14.42
C THR A 9 -8.27 -0.32 -13.65
N TRP A 10 -7.72 -0.61 -12.48
CA TRP A 10 -8.18 -1.70 -11.62
C TRP A 10 -8.71 -1.14 -10.30
N LEU A 11 -9.90 -1.59 -9.88
CA LEU A 11 -10.42 -1.35 -8.54
C LEU A 11 -9.84 -2.40 -7.59
N LEU A 12 -9.04 -1.94 -6.62
CA LEU A 12 -8.29 -2.80 -5.70
C LEU A 12 -8.61 -2.43 -4.25
N HIS A 13 -8.75 -3.44 -3.39
CA HIS A 13 -8.96 -3.30 -1.96
C HIS A 13 -7.62 -3.44 -1.21
N PHE A 14 -7.44 -2.63 -0.17
CA PHE A 14 -6.24 -2.53 0.67
C PHE A 14 -6.74 -2.61 2.12
N ASP A 15 -6.24 -3.56 2.91
CA ASP A 15 -6.70 -3.89 4.28
C ASP A 15 -5.48 -3.94 5.20
N ASP A 16 -5.08 -2.79 5.78
CA ASP A 16 -3.69 -2.66 6.21
C ASP A 16 -3.47 -2.09 7.59
N TRP A 17 -2.41 -2.57 8.23
CA TRP A 17 -1.89 -2.06 9.49
C TRP A 17 -0.70 -1.13 9.24
N MET A 18 -0.69 -0.01 9.97
CA MET A 18 0.41 0.94 9.96
C MET A 18 1.39 0.61 11.08
N PHE A 19 2.68 0.51 10.75
CA PHE A 19 3.75 0.22 11.69
C PHE A 19 4.63 1.46 11.86
N LEU A 20 4.72 1.97 13.09
CA LEU A 20 5.66 3.04 13.44
C LEU A 20 6.99 2.40 13.83
N GLN A 21 8.03 2.63 13.04
CA GLN A 21 9.37 2.10 13.32
C GLN A 21 10.10 2.98 14.34
N ASP A 22 10.00 4.29 14.16
CA ASP A 22 10.49 5.32 15.09
C ASP A 22 9.67 6.61 14.91
N ASP A 23 10.01 7.67 15.65
CA ASP A 23 9.26 8.93 15.64
C ASP A 23 9.13 9.59 14.24
N ALA A 24 9.99 9.25 13.29
CA ALA A 24 10.02 9.83 11.95
C ALA A 24 9.69 8.83 10.82
N HIS A 25 9.77 7.52 11.06
CA HIS A 25 9.60 6.51 10.03
C HIS A 25 8.40 5.61 10.33
N LEU A 26 7.51 5.49 9.34
CA LEU A 26 6.40 4.55 9.39
C LEU A 26 6.34 3.76 8.09
N PHE A 27 5.83 2.54 8.16
CA PHE A 27 5.59 1.73 6.97
C PHE A 27 4.28 0.97 7.06
N ASN A 28 3.80 0.56 5.90
CA ASN A 28 2.61 -0.24 5.72
C ASN A 28 2.96 -1.45 4.85
N LYS A 29 2.35 -2.61 5.16
CA LYS A 29 2.38 -3.78 4.28
C LYS A 29 0.96 -4.19 3.95
N THR A 30 0.69 -4.36 2.66
CA THR A 30 -0.65 -4.62 2.15
C THR A 30 -0.70 -5.69 1.09
N GLU A 31 -1.69 -6.58 1.20
CA GLU A 31 -2.07 -7.52 0.15
C GLU A 31 -3.15 -6.93 -0.75
N MET A 32 -2.87 -6.87 -2.04
CA MET A 32 -3.85 -6.46 -3.05
C MET A 32 -4.59 -7.67 -3.58
N LYS A 33 -5.92 -7.63 -3.52
CA LYS A 33 -6.77 -8.73 -3.98
C LYS A 33 -7.59 -8.36 -5.21
N LYS A 34 -7.75 -9.32 -6.11
CA LYS A 34 -8.66 -9.27 -7.26
C LYS A 34 -9.51 -10.54 -7.27
N PHE A 35 -10.83 -10.40 -7.26
CA PHE A 35 -11.77 -11.52 -7.13
C PHE A 35 -11.49 -12.44 -5.93
N GLY A 36 -11.05 -11.87 -4.81
CA GLY A 36 -10.70 -12.62 -3.59
C GLY A 36 -9.31 -13.28 -3.60
N ILE A 37 -8.58 -13.22 -4.72
CA ILE A 37 -7.23 -13.80 -4.86
C ILE A 37 -6.18 -12.71 -4.67
N THR A 38 -5.17 -12.96 -3.83
CA THR A 38 -4.02 -12.06 -3.66
C THR A 38 -3.16 -12.07 -4.93
N VAL A 39 -2.99 -10.90 -5.55
CA VAL A 39 -2.25 -10.73 -6.81
C VAL A 39 -0.94 -9.96 -6.64
N ALA A 40 -0.80 -9.22 -5.55
CA ALA A 40 0.41 -8.47 -5.24
C ALA A 40 0.51 -8.17 -3.74
N THR A 41 1.72 -7.88 -3.28
CA THR A 41 1.99 -7.29 -1.97
C THR A 41 2.70 -5.96 -2.18
N VAL A 42 2.18 -4.91 -1.54
CA VAL A 42 2.78 -3.58 -1.56
C VAL A 42 3.36 -3.29 -0.19
N THR A 43 4.55 -2.69 -0.17
CA THR A 43 5.13 -2.13 1.06
C THR A 43 5.43 -0.66 0.80
N LEU A 44 4.84 0.21 1.61
CA LEU A 44 5.05 1.65 1.52
C LEU A 44 5.84 2.11 2.74
N PHE A 45 6.89 2.91 2.50
CA PHE A 45 7.68 3.55 3.55
C PHE A 45 7.45 5.05 3.48
N PHE A 46 7.25 5.68 4.64
CA PHE A 46 7.12 7.12 4.76
C PHE A 46 8.13 7.63 5.79
N THR A 47 8.79 8.72 5.43
CA THR A 47 9.69 9.46 6.31
C THR A 47 9.09 10.84 6.56
N ARG A 48 8.89 11.20 7.82
CA ARG A 48 8.57 12.57 8.23
C ARG A 48 9.82 13.42 8.08
N THR A 49 9.91 14.17 7.00
CA THR A 49 10.87 15.27 6.87
C THR A 49 10.32 16.47 7.62
N ALA A 50 11.05 16.98 8.62
CA ALA A 50 10.76 18.32 9.14
C ALA A 50 10.94 19.32 7.98
N GLN A 51 9.91 20.13 7.73
CA GLN A 51 9.95 21.17 6.70
C GLN A 51 10.85 22.33 7.15
#